data_AF-A0A2U8QWM7-F1
#
_entry.id   AF-A0A2U8QWM7-F1
#
_cell.length_a   1.000
_cell.length_b   1.000
_cell.length_c   1.000
_cell.angle_alpha   90.00
_cell.angle_beta   90.00
_cell.angle_gamma   90.00
#
_symmetry.space_group_name_H-M   'P 1'
#
loop_
_entity.id
_entity.type
_entity.pdbx_description
1 polymer ?
#
loop_
_entity_poly.entity_id
_entity_poly.type
_entity_poly.pdbx_seq_one_letter_code
_entity_poly.pdbx_strand_id
1 'polypeptide(L)' 'MKKIFVLAIVFSLFSFSSENKDTSVVYVCGKSEIYHQVKSHAALKRCKSDITEMTEKEALDAGKRKCKCKG' A
#
# COMPACT_ATOMS: atom_id res chain seq x y z
N MET A 1 -46.37 1.67 40.66
CA MET A 1 -46.12 1.88 39.22
C MET A 1 -44.62 2.06 39.00
N LYS A 2 -43.86 0.99 38.74
CA LYS A 2 -42.41 1.05 38.54
C LYS A 2 -42.14 0.84 37.04
N LYS A 3 -41.98 1.95 36.31
CA LYS A 3 -41.77 1.93 34.87
C LYS A 3 -40.33 1.49 34.61
N ILE A 4 -40.20 0.26 34.13
CA ILE A 4 -38.95 -0.31 33.63
C ILE A 4 -38.61 0.46 32.35
N PHE A 5 -37.60 1.32 32.38
CA PHE A 5 -37.07 1.96 31.19
C PHE A 5 -36.05 1.04 30.53
N VAL A 6 -36.46 0.58 29.36
CA VAL A 6 -35.87 -0.44 28.50
C VAL A 6 -34.73 0.15 27.68
N LEU A 7 -33.66 -0.66 27.57
CA LEU A 7 -32.65 -0.75 26.49
C LEU A 7 -32.22 0.55 25.78
N ALA A 8 -30.95 0.91 25.97
CA ALA A 8 -30.15 1.56 24.94
C ALA A 8 -29.01 0.63 24.53
N ILE A 9 -29.32 -0.33 23.64
CA ILE A 9 -28.30 -1.06 22.89
C ILE A 9 -27.87 -0.14 21.76
N VAL A 10 -26.75 0.55 21.95
CA VAL A 10 -26.02 1.19 20.84
C VAL A 10 -24.62 0.62 20.83
N PHE A 11 -24.52 -0.69 20.57
CA PHE A 11 -23.24 -1.31 20.24
C PHE A 11 -22.92 -0.88 18.81
N SER A 12 -22.10 0.15 18.73
CA SER A 12 -21.59 0.74 17.49
C SER A 12 -20.97 -0.36 16.64
N LEU A 13 -21.52 -0.53 15.44
CA LEU A 13 -20.96 -1.36 14.40
C LEU A 13 -19.63 -0.72 13.98
N PHE A 14 -18.52 -1.17 14.57
CA PHE A 14 -17.20 -0.96 13.99
C PHE A 14 -17.15 -1.75 12.70
N SER A 15 -17.48 -1.08 11.59
CA SER A 15 -17.17 -1.56 10.26
C SER A 15 -15.65 -1.70 10.17
N PHE A 16 -15.17 -2.93 10.32
CA PHE A 16 -13.80 -3.30 10.01
C PHE A 16 -13.68 -3.16 8.49
N SER A 17 -13.36 -1.94 8.04
CA SER A 17 -12.94 -1.71 6.67
C SER A 17 -11.73 -2.60 6.46
N SER A 18 -11.87 -3.60 5.59
CA SER A 18 -10.73 -4.40 5.13
C SER A 18 -9.80 -3.42 4.41
N GLU A 19 -8.87 -2.84 5.16
CA GLU A 19 -7.75 -2.10 4.61
C GLU A 19 -7.01 -3.13 3.77
N ASN A 20 -7.27 -3.09 2.47
CA ASN A 20 -6.55 -3.81 1.45
C ASN A 20 -5.14 -3.21 1.50
N LYS A 21 -4.36 -3.65 2.49
CA LYS A 21 -3.00 -3.18 2.69
C LYS A 21 -2.29 -3.56 1.40
N ASP A 22 -1.93 -2.55 0.63
CA ASP A 22 -1.02 -2.63 -0.51
C ASP A 22 0.34 -3.14 0.00
N THR A 23 0.37 -4.42 0.35
CA THR A 23 1.53 -5.20 0.80
C THR A 23 2.37 -5.66 -0.39
N SER A 24 2.00 -5.22 -1.60
CA SER A 24 2.73 -5.45 -2.83
C SER A 24 4.12 -4.82 -2.69
N VAL A 25 5.15 -5.68 -2.69
CA VAL A 25 6.55 -5.24 -2.66
C VAL A 25 6.92 -4.72 -4.05
N VAL A 26 7.48 -3.52 -4.10
CA VAL A 26 7.95 -2.84 -5.30
C VAL A 26 9.44 -2.52 -5.20
N TYR A 27 10.05 -2.29 -6.35
CA TYR A 27 11.48 -2.15 -6.51
C TYR A 27 11.81 -0.79 -7.13
N VAL A 28 12.71 -0.05 -6.50
CA VAL A 28 13.13 1.29 -6.93
C VAL A 28 14.64 1.29 -7.16
N CYS A 29 15.08 1.77 -8.33
CA CYS A 29 16.50 1.97 -8.62
C CYS A 29 16.97 3.33 -8.05
N GLY A 30 17.84 3.31 -7.04
CA GLY A 30 18.39 4.51 -6.41
C GLY A 30 17.32 5.55 -6.04
N LYS A 31 17.51 6.79 -6.50
CA LYS A 31 16.58 7.92 -6.27
C LYS A 31 15.47 8.05 -7.33
N SER A 32 15.22 7.02 -8.13
CA SER A 32 14.19 7.04 -9.18
C SER A 32 12.81 7.41 -8.62
N GLU A 33 12.08 8.23 -9.36
CA GLU A 33 10.65 8.52 -9.14
C GLU A 33 9.76 7.37 -9.62
N ILE A 34 10.30 6.37 -10.30
CA ILE A 34 9.56 5.23 -10.83
C ILE A 34 9.86 3.99 -10.00
N TYR A 35 8.80 3.32 -9.53
CA TYR A 35 8.87 1.97 -8.96
C TYR A 35 8.39 0.91 -9.96
N HIS A 36 8.91 -0.30 -9.82
CA HIS A 36 8.54 -1.47 -10.63
C HIS A 36 7.99 -2.57 -9.73
N GLN A 37 6.99 -3.33 -10.21
CA GLN A 37 6.43 -4.46 -9.45
C GLN A 37 7.29 -5.74 -9.53
N VAL A 38 8.23 -5.80 -10.48
CA VAL A 38 9.04 -7.00 -10.74
C VAL A 38 10.52 -6.65 -10.72
N LYS A 39 11.29 -7.33 -9.86
CA LYS A 39 12.75 -7.14 -9.72
C LYS A 39 13.54 -7.39 -11.01
N SER A 40 13.04 -8.31 -11.85
CA SER A 40 13.67 -8.70 -13.11
C SER A 40 13.40 -7.74 -14.29
N HIS A 41 12.68 -6.64 -14.06
CA HIS A 41 12.39 -5.64 -15.09
C HIS A 41 13.69 -5.09 -15.71
N ALA A 42 13.71 -4.85 -17.03
CA ALA A 42 14.91 -4.47 -17.77
C ALA A 42 15.57 -3.19 -17.23
N ALA A 43 14.77 -2.22 -16.77
CA ALA A 43 15.28 -1.00 -16.15
C ALA A 43 16.07 -1.26 -14.85
N LEU A 44 15.62 -2.22 -14.04
CA LEU A 44 16.30 -2.60 -12.80
C LEU A 44 17.56 -3.41 -13.07
N LYS A 45 17.56 -4.29 -14.07
CA LYS A 45 18.77 -5.02 -14.51
C LYS A 45 19.90 -4.09 -14.99
N ARG A 46 19.55 -2.91 -15.49
CA ARG A 46 20.49 -1.87 -15.94
C ARG A 46 20.79 -0.83 -14.86
N CYS A 47 20.18 -0.95 -13.68
CA CYS A 47 20.42 -0.05 -12.57
C CYS A 47 21.89 -0.16 -12.14
N LYS A 48 22.58 0.98 -12.08
CA LYS A 48 23.97 1.08 -11.60
C LYS A 48 24.06 1.42 -10.11
N SER A 49 22.92 1.62 -9.47
CA SER A 49 22.78 1.97 -8.06
C SER A 49 22.06 0.84 -7.34
N ASP A 50 21.92 0.98 -6.02
CA ASP A 50 21.19 0.00 -5.24
C ASP A 50 19.71 -0.04 -5.60
N ILE A 51 19.14 -1.24 -5.54
CA ILE A 51 17.70 -1.45 -5.70
C ILE A 51 17.10 -1.52 -4.30
N THR A 52 16.23 -0.57 -3.98
CA THR A 52 15.47 -0.55 -2.73
C THR A 52 14.16 -1.29 -2.91
N GLU A 53 13.84 -2.16 -1.95
CA GLU A 53 12.56 -2.85 -1.83
C GLU A 53 11.70 -2.09 -0.81
N MET A 54 10.46 -1.78 -1.16
CA MET A 54 9.50 -1.11 -0.30
C MET A 54 8.08 -1.53 -0.68
N THR A 55 7.10 -1.23 0.16
CA THR A 55 5.69 -1.45 -0.20
C THR A 55 5.24 -0.45 -1.27
N GLU A 56 4.25 -0.82 -2.06
CA GLU A 56 3.63 0.08 -3.04
C GLU A 56 3.08 1.33 -2.37
N LYS A 57 2.52 1.21 -1.16
CA LYS A 57 2.09 2.35 -0.34
C LYS A 57 3.25 3.29 -0.01
N GLU A 58 4.37 2.78 0.53
CA GLU A 58 5.55 3.61 0.84
C GLU A 58 6.11 4.29 -0.40
N ALA A 59 6.09 3.61 -1.56
CA ALA A 59 6.51 4.21 -2.81
C ALA A 59 5.59 5.38 -3.22
N LEU A 60 4.28 5.19 -3.15
CA LEU A 60 3.28 6.24 -3.44
C LEU A 60 3.39 7.42 -2.46
N ASP A 61 3.50 7.14 -1.16
CA ASP A 61 3.66 8.14 -0.10
C ASP A 61 4.98 8.93 -0.27
N ALA A 62 6.02 8.29 -0.81
CA ALA A 62 7.29 8.93 -1.20
C ALA A 62 7.23 9.70 -2.54
N GLY A 63 6.04 9.86 -3.14
CA GLY A 63 5.84 10.58 -4.40
C GLY A 63 6.30 9.83 -5.65
N LYS A 64 6.56 8.51 -5.52
CA LYS A 64 6.94 7.68 -6.67
C LYS A 64 5.71 7.23 -7.43
N ARG A 65 5.89 6.97 -8.73
CA ARG A 65 4.84 6.52 -9.64
C ARG A 65 5.13 5.14 -10.19
N LYS A 66 4.05 4.39 -10.43
CA LYS A 66 4.12 3.06 -11.05
C LYS A 66 4.76 3.15 -12.44
N CYS A 67 5.64 2.19 -12.73
CA CYS A 67 6.11 1.98 -14.10
C CYS A 67 4.94 1.68 -15.03
N LYS A 68 4.88 2.35 -16.19
CA LYS A 68 3.82 2.16 -17.21
C LYS A 68 4.13 1.03 -18.21
N CYS A 69 5.26 0.35 -18.04
CA CYS A 69 5.64 -0.77 -18.90
C CYS A 69 4.70 -1.95 -18.64
N LYS A 70 4.32 -2.66 -19.71
CA LYS A 70 3.46 -3.85 -19.61
C LYS A 70 4.24 -5.12 -19.23
N GLY A 71 5.56 -5.03 -19.12
CA GLY A 71 6.51 -6.14 -18.91
C GLY A 71 7.78 -5.88 -19.70
#